data_AF-A0A973BB23-F1
#
_entry.id   AF-A0A973BB23-F1
#
_cell.length_a   1.000
_cell.length_b   1.000
_cell.length_c   1.000
_cell.angle_alpha   90.00
_cell.angle_beta   90.00
_cell.angle_gamma   90.00
#
_symmetry.space_group_name_H-M   'P 1'
#
loop_
_entity.id
_entity.type
_entity.pdbx_description
1 polymer ?
#
loop_
_entity_poly.entity_id
_entity_poly.type
_entity_poly.pdbx_seq_one_letter_code
_entity_poly.pdbx_strand_id
1 'polypeptide(L)'
;KIGRTVFDLDMNYYLGKDESIKKRDNYLGLKANYIDYDQLFSFNPAPKTASVASEEKKTDDVKEHAEAFNLYELPFTDMKFDLDIAHFIYHRIDLQKIKAKLRSTPDHYIHIDTLNMNAAGGSFHLSGYFNGSDPKHIYMKPNLVAKNVDIDKLLFTLDKII
;
A
#
# COMPACT_ATOMS: atom_id res chain seq x y z
N LYS A 1 -20.55 -0.17 -6.24
CA LYS A 1 -20.02 -1.23 -7.14
C LYS A 1 -19.44 -0.56 -8.38
N ILE A 2 -18.15 -0.79 -8.67
CA ILE A 2 -17.47 -0.30 -9.87
C ILE A 2 -16.83 -1.51 -10.53
N GLY A 3 -17.24 -1.83 -11.76
CA GLY A 3 -16.86 -3.09 -12.39
C GLY A 3 -17.29 -4.31 -11.54
N ARG A 4 -16.35 -5.21 -11.25
CA ARG A 4 -16.51 -6.37 -10.36
C ARG A 4 -16.30 -6.01 -8.89
N THR A 5 -15.72 -4.85 -8.59
CA THR A 5 -15.43 -4.42 -7.23
C THR A 5 -16.69 -3.95 -6.51
N VAL A 6 -16.93 -4.54 -5.34
CA VAL A 6 -17.99 -4.12 -4.39
C VAL A 6 -17.31 -3.78 -3.07
N PHE A 7 -17.42 -2.52 -2.67
CA PHE A 7 -16.81 -2.01 -1.44
C PHE A 7 -17.72 -1.00 -0.75
N ASP A 8 -17.52 -0.89 0.56
CA ASP A 8 -18.04 0.14 1.45
C ASP A 8 -16.86 0.97 1.95
N LEU A 9 -17.02 2.29 1.95
CA LEU A 9 -16.01 3.24 2.40
C LEU A 9 -16.57 4.09 3.54
N ASP A 10 -15.85 4.12 4.65
CA ASP A 10 -16.11 5.03 5.78
C ASP A 10 -14.92 5.98 5.91
N MET A 11 -15.18 7.29 5.94
CA MET A 11 -14.11 8.28 6.00
C MET A 11 -14.49 9.43 6.93
N ASN A 12 -13.56 9.76 7.81
CA ASN A 12 -13.58 10.99 8.60
C ASN A 12 -12.26 11.73 8.41
N TYR A 13 -12.34 13.00 8.03
CA TYR A 13 -11.16 13.84 7.85
C TYR A 13 -11.44 15.25 8.36
N TYR A 14 -10.67 15.69 9.33
CA TYR A 14 -10.77 17.03 9.91
C TYR A 14 -9.96 18.03 9.07
N LEU A 15 -10.64 19.03 8.52
CA LEU A 15 -10.06 20.06 7.63
C LEU A 15 -9.69 21.37 8.36
N GLY A 16 -9.92 21.45 9.67
CA GLY A 16 -9.64 22.67 10.44
C GLY A 16 -8.15 22.79 10.80
N LYS A 17 -7.68 24.02 11.01
CA LYS A 17 -6.27 24.29 11.35
C LYS A 17 -5.92 23.96 12.80
N ASP A 18 -6.91 24.01 13.69
CA ASP A 18 -6.74 23.74 15.10
C ASP A 18 -7.14 22.29 15.39
N GLU A 19 -6.15 21.42 15.57
CA GLU A 19 -6.39 20.01 15.89
C GLU A 19 -6.96 19.82 17.30
N SER A 20 -6.84 20.79 18.21
CA SER A 20 -7.34 20.66 19.58
C SER A 20 -8.87 20.60 19.68
N ILE A 21 -9.57 21.13 18.67
CA ILE A 21 -11.04 21.10 18.59
C ILE A 21 -11.57 19.92 17.78
N LYS A 22 -10.68 19.01 17.34
CA LYS A 22 -11.02 17.79 16.61
C LYS A 22 -11.86 16.87 17.51
N LYS A 23 -13.11 16.63 17.09
CA LYS A 23 -14.05 15.78 17.84
C LYS A 23 -13.85 14.28 17.60
N ARG A 24 -13.20 13.90 16.51
CA ARG A 24 -13.01 12.51 16.07
C ARG A 24 -11.69 12.35 15.32
N ASP A 25 -11.04 11.20 15.50
CA ASP A 25 -9.82 10.83 14.78
C ASP A 25 -10.04 10.78 13.26
N ASN A 26 -9.04 11.19 12.50
CA ASN A 26 -9.07 10.98 11.05
C ASN A 26 -8.99 9.48 10.78
N TYR A 27 -9.87 9.00 9.91
CA TYR A 27 -10.11 7.58 9.74
C TYR A 27 -10.50 7.28 8.30
N LEU A 28 -10.01 6.16 7.78
CA LEU A 28 -10.48 5.54 6.54
C LEU A 28 -10.71 4.05 6.78
N GLY A 29 -11.97 3.64 6.73
CA GLY A 29 -12.40 2.25 6.72
C GLY A 29 -12.73 1.82 5.29
N LEU A 30 -12.13 0.74 4.81
CA LEU A 30 -12.48 0.11 3.54
C LEU A 30 -12.86 -1.35 3.78
N LYS A 31 -14.09 -1.70 3.42
CA LYS A 31 -14.56 -3.08 3.42
C LYS A 31 -14.91 -3.50 2.01
N ALA A 32 -14.42 -4.64 1.55
CA ALA A 32 -14.73 -5.12 0.21
C ALA A 32 -14.80 -6.65 0.14
N ASN A 33 -15.77 -7.17 -0.61
CA ASN A 33 -15.83 -8.61 -0.89
C ASN A 33 -14.86 -9.01 -2.00
N TYR A 34 -14.65 -8.11 -2.95
CA TYR A 34 -13.79 -8.35 -4.10
C TYR A 34 -13.26 -7.01 -4.60
N ILE A 35 -11.96 -6.93 -4.84
CA ILE A 35 -11.29 -5.79 -5.47
C ILE A 35 -10.51 -6.29 -6.68
N ASP A 36 -10.86 -5.78 -7.85
CA ASP A 36 -10.10 -5.91 -9.09
C ASP A 36 -9.44 -4.55 -9.38
N TYR A 37 -8.16 -4.42 -9.03
CA TYR A 37 -7.47 -3.14 -9.16
C TYR A 37 -7.36 -2.73 -10.63
N ASP A 38 -7.04 -3.67 -11.52
CA ASP A 38 -6.85 -3.39 -12.95
C ASP A 38 -8.14 -2.82 -13.57
N GLN A 39 -9.30 -3.35 -13.17
CA GLN A 39 -10.59 -2.84 -13.62
C GLN A 39 -10.98 -1.50 -12.97
N LEU A 40 -10.62 -1.28 -11.70
CA LEU A 40 -10.91 -0.02 -11.00
C LEU A 40 -10.10 1.15 -11.57
N PHE A 41 -8.84 0.88 -11.87
CA PHE A 41 -7.86 1.89 -12.26
C PHE A 41 -7.34 1.65 -13.66
N SER A 42 -8.22 1.22 -14.58
CA SER A 42 -7.92 1.12 -16.02
C SER A 42 -7.60 2.51 -16.61
N PHE A 43 -6.47 3.06 -16.22
CA PHE A 43 -5.83 4.20 -16.84
C PHE A 43 -5.28 3.68 -18.16
N ASN A 44 -5.67 4.31 -19.26
CA ASN A 44 -5.14 4.02 -20.59
C ASN A 44 -4.05 5.06 -20.89
N PRO A 45 -2.79 4.87 -20.42
CA PRO A 45 -1.71 5.68 -20.96
C PRO A 45 -1.61 5.31 -22.44
N ALA A 46 -1.86 6.27 -23.33
CA ALA A 46 -1.56 6.07 -24.74
C ALA A 46 -0.15 5.47 -24.86
N PRO A 47 0.06 4.44 -25.69
CA PRO A 47 1.34 3.75 -25.74
C PRO A 47 2.43 4.76 -26.04
N LYS A 48 3.32 5.00 -25.08
CA LYS A 48 4.63 5.57 -25.40
C LYS A 48 5.28 4.55 -26.32
N THR A 49 5.45 4.92 -27.58
CA THR A 49 6.23 4.16 -28.55
C THR A 49 7.54 3.74 -27.90
N ALA A 50 7.67 2.45 -27.64
CA ALA A 50 8.85 1.85 -27.06
C ALA A 50 10.02 1.98 -28.05
N SER A 51 10.92 2.92 -27.79
CA SER A 51 12.31 2.74 -28.17
C SER A 51 12.91 1.75 -27.17
N VAL A 52 13.20 0.56 -27.70
CA VAL A 52 13.80 -0.56 -26.99
C VAL A 52 15.20 -0.14 -26.52
N ALA A 53 15.36 0.08 -25.22
CA ALA A 53 16.65 0.03 -24.57
C ALA A 53 16.46 -0.75 -23.27
N SER A 54 17.12 -1.90 -23.21
CA SER A 54 17.35 -2.68 -22.00
C SER A 54 18.11 -1.81 -21.00
N GLU A 55 17.38 -1.12 -20.13
CA GLU A 55 17.96 -0.44 -18.97
C GLU A 55 17.97 -1.41 -17.81
N GLU A 56 19.17 -1.94 -17.52
CA GLU A 56 19.50 -2.39 -16.19
C GLU A 56 19.13 -1.26 -15.22
N LYS A 57 18.14 -1.47 -14.35
CA LYS A 57 17.78 -0.53 -13.27
C LYS A 57 18.99 -0.35 -12.37
N LYS A 58 19.86 0.60 -12.73
CA LYS A 58 20.92 1.10 -11.87
C LYS A 58 20.29 2.00 -10.83
N THR A 59 20.96 2.09 -9.69
CA THR A 59 20.68 2.95 -8.53
C THR A 59 20.53 4.45 -8.84
N ASP A 60 20.59 4.86 -10.10
CA ASP A 60 20.34 6.22 -10.56
C ASP A 60 18.84 6.56 -10.75
N ASP A 61 17.93 5.57 -10.76
CA ASP A 61 16.46 5.79 -10.73
C ASP A 61 16.02 6.60 -9.49
N VAL A 62 16.85 6.68 -8.45
CA VAL A 62 16.60 7.48 -7.24
C VAL A 62 16.70 8.99 -7.52
N LYS A 63 17.49 9.44 -8.51
CA LYS A 63 17.69 10.88 -8.78
C LYS A 63 16.50 11.53 -9.45
N GLU A 64 15.77 10.83 -10.32
CA GLU A 64 14.58 11.40 -10.97
C GLU A 64 13.42 11.60 -9.98
N HIS A 65 13.38 10.84 -8.88
CA HIS A 65 12.47 11.07 -7.76
C HIS A 65 12.90 12.23 -6.84
N ALA A 66 14.11 12.78 -6.99
CA ALA A 66 14.61 13.89 -6.17
C ALA A 66 14.28 15.28 -6.75
N GLU A 67 14.05 15.39 -8.07
CA GLU A 67 13.71 16.67 -8.72
C GLU A 67 12.20 16.85 -8.97
N ALA A 68 11.43 15.76 -9.01
CA ALA A 68 9.97 15.79 -9.02
C ALA A 68 9.44 15.97 -7.58
N PHE A 69 8.23 16.56 -7.44
CA PHE A 69 7.53 16.73 -6.17
C PHE A 69 7.71 15.53 -5.22
N ASN A 70 8.53 15.71 -4.18
CA ASN A 70 8.89 14.64 -3.26
C ASN A 70 7.76 14.43 -2.26
N LEU A 71 6.95 13.38 -2.46
CA LEU A 71 5.82 13.06 -1.59
C LEU A 71 6.23 12.77 -0.13
N TYR A 72 7.53 12.54 0.12
CA TYR A 72 8.11 12.33 1.45
C TYR A 72 8.51 13.63 2.15
N GLU A 73 8.42 14.79 1.50
CA GLU A 73 8.64 16.09 2.15
C GLU A 73 7.36 16.66 2.79
N LEU A 74 6.20 16.10 2.43
CA LEU A 74 4.93 16.48 3.02
C LEU A 74 4.63 15.61 4.25
N PRO A 75 4.35 16.24 5.42
CA PRO A 75 3.99 15.49 6.60
C PRO A 75 2.76 14.64 6.31
N PHE A 76 2.83 13.36 6.68
CA PHE A 76 1.65 12.50 6.55
C PHE A 76 0.55 13.02 7.48
N THR A 77 -0.71 12.84 7.10
CA THR A 77 -1.78 13.16 8.04
C THR A 77 -1.76 12.15 9.20
N ASP A 78 -1.97 12.61 10.43
CA ASP A 78 -2.30 11.72 11.54
C ASP A 78 -3.65 11.02 11.25
N MET A 79 -3.59 9.74 10.88
CA MET A 79 -4.74 9.03 10.32
C MET A 79 -4.70 7.53 10.62
N LYS A 80 -5.87 6.96 10.90
CA LYS A 80 -6.07 5.52 11.10
C LYS A 80 -6.72 4.90 9.86
N PHE A 81 -6.26 3.71 9.49
CA PHE A 81 -6.82 2.95 8.38
C PHE A 81 -7.26 1.56 8.84
N ASP A 82 -8.44 1.13 8.45
CA ASP A 82 -8.95 -0.22 8.69
C ASP A 82 -9.39 -0.83 7.36
N LEU A 83 -8.77 -1.94 6.97
CA LEU A 83 -9.03 -2.61 5.71
C LEU A 83 -9.52 -4.04 5.99
N ASP A 84 -10.70 -4.38 5.46
CA ASP A 84 -11.28 -5.72 5.50
C ASP A 84 -11.67 -6.14 4.07
N ILE A 85 -10.77 -6.86 3.40
CA ILE A 85 -10.91 -7.22 1.99
C ILE A 85 -10.87 -8.75 1.86
N ALA A 86 -11.97 -9.34 1.40
CA ALA A 86 -12.05 -10.79 1.28
C ALA A 86 -11.18 -11.34 0.14
N HIS A 87 -11.12 -10.63 -1.00
CA HIS A 87 -10.30 -11.02 -2.14
C HIS A 87 -9.84 -9.78 -2.91
N PHE A 88 -8.55 -9.67 -3.14
CA PHE A 88 -7.90 -8.59 -3.88
C PHE A 88 -7.05 -9.18 -4.99
N ILE A 89 -7.26 -8.71 -6.22
CA ILE A 89 -6.47 -9.08 -7.37
C ILE A 89 -5.87 -7.83 -8.00
N TYR A 90 -4.56 -7.90 -8.27
CA TYR A 90 -3.83 -6.94 -9.07
C TYR A 90 -2.84 -7.67 -9.97
N HIS A 91 -3.00 -7.55 -11.29
CA HIS A 91 -2.24 -8.32 -12.27
C HIS A 91 -2.27 -9.83 -11.96
N ARG A 92 -1.16 -10.38 -11.44
CA ARG A 92 -1.01 -11.80 -11.06
C ARG A 92 -0.94 -12.01 -9.55
N ILE A 93 -1.03 -10.94 -8.78
CA ILE A 93 -1.06 -11.00 -7.32
C ILE A 93 -2.49 -11.33 -6.89
N ASP A 94 -2.64 -12.44 -6.18
CA ASP A 94 -3.88 -12.89 -5.57
C ASP A 94 -3.70 -12.87 -4.04
N LEU A 95 -4.34 -11.89 -3.39
CA LEU A 95 -4.36 -11.73 -1.95
C LEU A 95 -5.76 -11.98 -1.42
N GLN A 96 -5.88 -12.77 -0.37
CA GLN A 96 -7.17 -13.15 0.21
C GLN A 96 -7.21 -12.85 1.70
N LYS A 97 -8.41 -12.62 2.23
CA LYS A 97 -8.68 -12.42 3.66
C LYS A 97 -7.77 -11.35 4.28
N ILE A 98 -7.59 -10.23 3.59
CA ILE A 98 -6.81 -9.11 4.06
C ILE A 98 -7.55 -8.46 5.22
N LYS A 99 -6.91 -8.41 6.38
CA LYS A 99 -7.34 -7.62 7.54
C LYS A 99 -6.18 -6.77 7.99
N ALA A 100 -6.28 -5.47 7.80
CA ALA A 100 -5.20 -4.55 8.09
C ALA A 100 -5.66 -3.39 8.98
N LYS A 101 -4.83 -3.03 9.96
CA LYS A 101 -4.94 -1.83 10.77
C LYS A 101 -3.64 -1.06 10.66
N LEU A 102 -3.72 0.15 10.12
CA LEU A 102 -2.56 1.00 9.88
C LEU A 102 -2.76 2.36 10.55
N ARG A 103 -1.64 3.03 10.85
CA ARG A 103 -1.64 4.41 11.34
C ARG A 103 -0.53 5.19 10.67
N SER A 104 -0.83 6.37 10.14
CA SER A 104 0.19 7.33 9.69
C SER A 104 0.34 8.44 10.71
N THR A 105 1.53 9.01 10.80
CA THR A 105 1.86 10.11 11.70
C THR A 105 2.59 11.24 10.97
N PRO A 106 2.48 12.50 11.43
CA PRO A 106 3.10 13.65 10.75
C PRO A 106 4.62 13.62 10.63
N ASP A 107 5.30 12.82 11.44
CA ASP A 107 6.75 12.57 11.38
C ASP A 107 7.14 11.49 10.36
N HIS A 108 6.27 11.22 9.38
CA HIS A 108 6.49 10.30 8.26
C HIS A 108 6.63 8.83 8.65
N TYR A 109 5.95 8.40 9.70
CA TYR A 109 5.81 6.97 10.00
C TYR A 109 4.49 6.42 9.45
N ILE A 110 4.54 5.18 8.99
CA ILE A 110 3.36 4.35 8.77
C ILE A 110 3.52 3.10 9.63
N HIS A 111 2.73 3.01 10.68
CA HIS A 111 2.65 1.84 11.53
C HIS A 111 1.70 0.80 10.93
N ILE A 112 2.16 -0.45 10.92
CA ILE A 112 1.35 -1.63 10.61
C ILE A 112 1.07 -2.29 11.96
N ASP A 113 -0.07 -1.96 12.58
CA ASP A 113 -0.45 -2.56 13.86
C ASP A 113 -0.82 -4.02 13.67
N THR A 114 -1.49 -4.32 12.56
CA THR A 114 -1.84 -5.68 12.17
C THR A 114 -2.03 -5.71 10.67
N LEU A 115 -1.45 -6.70 10.01
CA LEU A 115 -1.82 -7.15 8.68
C LEU A 115 -1.89 -8.67 8.72
N ASN A 116 -3.08 -9.21 8.46
CA ASN A 116 -3.27 -10.63 8.17
C ASN A 116 -3.72 -10.78 6.74
N MET A 117 -3.15 -11.73 6.01
CA MET A 117 -3.58 -12.06 4.66
C MET A 117 -3.18 -13.49 4.29
N ASN A 118 -3.83 -14.02 3.26
CA ASN A 118 -3.42 -15.25 2.60
C ASN A 118 -2.87 -14.91 1.22
N ALA A 119 -1.75 -15.55 0.88
CA ALA A 119 -1.13 -15.45 -0.43
C ALA A 119 -0.26 -16.70 -0.66
N ALA A 120 -0.01 -17.06 -1.92
CA ALA A 120 0.87 -18.17 -2.29
C ALA A 120 0.57 -19.48 -1.50
N GLY A 121 -0.71 -19.80 -1.31
CA GLY A 121 -1.15 -21.01 -0.58
C GLY A 121 -1.00 -20.99 0.94
N GLY A 122 -0.38 -19.94 1.51
CA GLY A 122 -0.14 -19.82 2.95
C GLY A 122 -0.81 -18.60 3.58
N SER A 123 -0.44 -18.34 4.83
CA SER A 123 -0.90 -17.19 5.60
C SER A 123 0.28 -16.33 6.04
N PHE A 124 0.07 -15.02 6.03
CA PHE A 124 1.02 -14.00 6.45
C PHE A 124 0.42 -13.18 7.58
N HIS A 125 1.22 -12.97 8.61
CA HIS A 125 0.97 -12.00 9.67
C HIS A 125 2.12 -11.00 9.69
N LEU A 126 1.81 -9.71 9.57
CA LEU A 126 2.80 -8.65 9.59
C LEU A 126 2.39 -7.59 10.61
N SER A 127 3.37 -7.15 11.39
CA SER A 127 3.33 -5.91 12.16
C SER A 127 4.64 -5.15 11.97
N GLY A 128 4.70 -3.89 12.37
CA GLY A 128 5.93 -3.10 12.29
C GLY A 128 5.67 -1.65 11.92
N TYR A 129 6.66 -1.01 11.33
CA TYR A 129 6.50 0.34 10.79
C TYR A 129 7.44 0.60 9.61
N PHE A 130 7.01 1.51 8.75
CA PHE A 130 7.83 2.18 7.77
C PHE A 130 8.23 3.54 8.33
N ASN A 131 9.51 3.90 8.18
CA ASN A 131 10.04 5.18 8.59
C ASN A 131 10.56 5.92 7.34
N GLY A 132 9.90 7.02 7.02
CA GLY A 132 10.30 7.96 5.98
C GLY A 132 10.73 9.33 6.51
N SER A 133 11.01 9.46 7.81
CA SER A 133 11.34 10.75 8.44
C SER A 133 12.65 11.34 7.91
N ASP A 134 13.56 10.49 7.46
CA ASP A 134 14.77 10.88 6.71
C ASP A 134 14.65 10.36 5.27
N PRO A 135 14.44 11.24 4.27
CA PRO A 135 14.27 10.83 2.87
C PRO A 135 15.52 10.17 2.29
N LYS A 136 16.70 10.32 2.92
CA LYS A 136 17.94 9.63 2.52
C LYS A 136 18.07 8.23 3.13
N HIS A 137 17.31 7.94 4.19
CA HIS A 137 17.38 6.68 4.94
C HIS A 137 15.99 6.11 5.21
N ILE A 138 15.24 5.91 4.15
CA ILE A 138 13.92 5.27 4.20
C ILE A 138 14.09 3.79 4.53
N TYR A 139 13.39 3.28 5.55
CA TYR A 139 13.44 1.86 5.90
C TYR A 139 12.11 1.32 6.44
N MET A 140 11.99 -0.01 6.36
CA MET A 140 10.92 -0.77 6.99
C MET A 140 11.49 -1.63 8.11
N LYS A 141 10.83 -1.63 9.28
CA LYS A 141 11.11 -2.55 10.38
C LYS A 141 9.94 -3.53 10.53
N PRO A 142 9.93 -4.64 9.77
CA PRO A 142 8.86 -5.62 9.83
C PRO A 142 9.07 -6.63 10.98
N ASN A 143 7.96 -7.12 11.50
CA ASN A 143 7.85 -8.40 12.20
C ASN A 143 6.88 -9.27 11.40
N LEU A 144 7.45 -10.12 10.55
CA LEU A 144 6.72 -10.94 9.58
C LEU A 144 6.75 -12.41 10.00
N VAL A 145 5.57 -13.02 10.03
CA VAL A 145 5.40 -14.47 10.20
C VAL A 145 4.65 -15.02 8.99
N ALA A 146 5.29 -15.95 8.30
CA ALA A 146 4.72 -16.68 7.18
C ALA A 146 4.53 -18.16 7.55
N LYS A 147 3.37 -18.74 7.23
CA LYS A 147 3.07 -20.15 7.53
C LYS A 147 2.49 -20.84 6.30
N ASN A 148 3.01 -22.03 6.00
CA ASN A 148 2.57 -22.90 4.92
C ASN A 148 2.56 -22.21 3.55
N VAL A 149 3.55 -21.35 3.32
CA VAL A 149 3.69 -20.59 2.08
C VAL A 149 4.43 -21.45 1.06
N ASP A 150 3.87 -21.52 -0.15
CA ASP A 150 4.52 -22.10 -1.31
C ASP A 150 5.57 -21.11 -1.84
N ILE A 151 6.84 -21.46 -1.67
CA ILE A 151 7.97 -20.59 -2.02
C ILE A 151 8.04 -20.36 -3.53
N ASP A 152 7.69 -21.34 -4.36
CA ASP A 152 7.71 -21.18 -5.81
C ASP A 152 6.65 -20.16 -6.25
N LYS A 153 5.44 -20.26 -5.69
CA LYS A 153 4.38 -19.26 -5.92
C LYS A 153 4.74 -17.89 -5.35
N LEU A 154 5.41 -17.83 -4.20
CA LEU A 154 5.87 -16.59 -3.59
C LEU A 154 6.91 -15.89 -4.47
N LEU A 155 7.95 -16.62 -4.91
CA LEU A 155 9.00 -16.07 -5.77
C LEU A 155 8.43 -15.54 -7.08
N PHE A 156 7.47 -16.28 -7.68
CA PHE A 156 6.75 -15.80 -8.85
C PHE A 156 5.95 -14.51 -8.58
N THR A 157 5.38 -14.38 -7.37
CA THR A 157 4.69 -13.14 -6.97
C THR A 157 5.67 -11.98 -6.81
N LEU A 158 6.85 -12.21 -6.23
CA LEU A 158 7.88 -11.19 -5.99
C LEU A 158 8.53 -10.68 -7.29
N ASP A 159 8.80 -11.56 -8.26
CA ASP A 159 9.31 -11.19 -9.59
C ASP A 159 8.40 -10.20 -10.32
N LYS A 160 7.10 -10.17 -9.97
CA LYS A 160 6.12 -9.25 -10.58
C LYS A 160 5.94 -7.95 -9.82
N ILE A 161 6.62 -7.77 -8.68
CA ILE A 161 6.57 -6.56 -7.86
C ILE A 161 7.75 -5.61 -8.17
N ILE A 162 8.83 -6.11 -8.78
CA ILE A 162 10.07 -5.35 -9.13
C ILE A 162 10.01 -4.88 -10.60
#